data_AF-I6LRS3-F1
#
_entry.id   AF-I6LRS3-F1
#
_cell.length_a   1.000
_cell.length_b   1.000
_cell.length_c   1.000
_cell.angle_alpha   90.00
_cell.angle_beta   90.00
_cell.angle_gamma   90.00
#
_symmetry.space_group_name_H-M   'P 1'
#
loop_
_entity.id
_entity.type
_entity.pdbx_description
1 polymer ?
#
loop_
_entity_poly.entity_id
_entity_poly.type
_entity_poly.pdbx_seq_one_letter_code
_entity_poly.pdbx_strand_id
1 'polypeptide(L)'
;RDFMKAVGLAGAGLGASAAISPVFHDVDEFMSSPTAEWKRHWYVKNRELEDPTVELDWSLMYRSDGIWTGQNNPTQDFFLGAEEGAKRRAAAAAYSANAVKTNQSGMTLRDRALSSGNYMYPITFMGPASSTTPESLGVPKWQGTPEENSKMIRAAMIHFGAAQVGMAEITDLVKTKLVREYDKDFTHKKYMFEDVPKGYEGADKLVFPDKVPLYDFAFTHPLNKEMFRSSPSSDIGSAGNSLRYSQFSIIQPRIQMFMQVLGYTCYGYTRPFNGAIPTIATATLTGLGEGARNNGAFISPEFGPCVGLFSLVTDLPLEPTPPIDAG
;
A
#
# COMPACT_ATOMS: atom_id res chain seq x y z
N ARG A 1 8.96 14.86 33.22
CA ARG A 1 10.05 14.16 32.50
C ARG A 1 10.02 12.64 32.77
N ASP A 2 8.89 12.10 33.27
CA ASP A 2 8.69 10.66 33.53
C ASP A 2 7.60 10.01 32.67
N PHE A 3 6.96 10.76 31.76
CA PHE A 3 5.96 10.22 30.83
C PHE A 3 6.60 9.49 29.63
N MET A 4 7.85 9.80 29.30
CA MET A 4 8.63 9.10 28.26
C MET A 4 9.24 7.77 28.73
N LYS A 5 9.02 7.37 30.00
CA LYS A 5 9.38 6.02 30.49
C LYS A 5 8.21 5.03 30.41
N ALA A 6 6.97 5.49 30.24
CA ALA A 6 5.79 4.63 30.17
C ALA A 6 5.44 4.15 28.75
N VAL A 7 5.95 4.80 27.71
CA VAL A 7 5.71 4.40 26.30
C VAL A 7 6.78 3.41 25.78
N GLY A 8 7.90 3.25 26.50
CA GLY A 8 8.89 2.20 26.23
C GLY A 8 8.62 0.85 26.91
N LEU A 9 7.43 0.67 27.50
CA LEU A 9 7.14 -0.42 28.44
C LEU A 9 5.83 -1.18 28.13
N ALA A 10 5.43 -1.26 26.86
CA ALA A 10 4.54 -2.33 26.38
C ALA A 10 5.30 -3.60 25.98
N GLY A 11 6.57 -3.74 26.38
CA GLY A 11 7.43 -4.87 26.01
C GLY A 11 8.46 -5.26 27.08
N ALA A 12 8.20 -5.01 28.36
CA ALA A 12 9.08 -5.46 29.45
C ALA A 12 8.41 -6.58 30.25
N GLY A 13 8.26 -7.73 29.61
CA GLY A 13 8.22 -9.02 30.32
C GLY A 13 9.64 -9.57 30.40
N LEU A 14 10.51 -8.96 31.21
CA LEU A 14 11.88 -9.43 31.43
C LEU A 14 12.00 -10.02 32.84
N GLY A 15 11.63 -11.30 32.95
CA GLY A 15 12.32 -12.22 33.86
C GLY A 15 13.63 -12.63 33.19
N ALA A 16 14.73 -12.54 33.93
CA ALA A 16 16.09 -12.71 33.44
C ALA A 16 16.31 -13.99 32.62
N SER A 17 16.40 -13.83 31.30
CA SER A 17 17.24 -14.64 30.44
C SER A 17 18.02 -13.64 29.59
N ALA A 18 19.35 -13.72 29.61
CA ALA A 18 20.14 -13.11 28.56
C ALA A 18 19.81 -13.88 27.28
N ALA A 19 18.72 -13.50 26.62
CA ALA A 19 18.37 -14.06 25.34
C ALA A 19 19.53 -13.73 24.41
N ILE A 20 20.22 -14.77 23.94
CA ILE A 20 21.13 -14.65 22.81
C ILE A 20 20.26 -14.03 21.72
N SER A 21 20.45 -12.75 21.46
CA SER A 21 19.76 -12.09 20.36
C SER A 21 20.19 -12.83 19.11
N PRO A 22 19.26 -13.33 18.27
CA PRO A 22 19.64 -14.07 17.08
C PRO A 22 20.56 -13.17 16.24
N VAL A 23 21.73 -13.70 15.91
CA VAL A 23 22.69 -13.07 15.00
C VAL A 23 22.39 -13.64 13.63
N PHE A 24 22.08 -12.76 12.68
CA PHE A 24 21.79 -13.14 11.29
C PHE A 24 23.00 -12.74 10.42
N HIS A 25 23.47 -13.67 9.59
CA HIS A 25 24.61 -13.47 8.70
C HIS A 25 24.20 -13.16 7.26
N ASP A 26 23.01 -13.59 6.86
CA ASP A 26 22.47 -13.40 5.52
C ASP A 26 20.93 -13.28 5.54
N VAL A 27 20.35 -13.16 4.35
CA VAL A 27 18.90 -13.05 4.18
C VAL A 27 18.19 -14.35 4.56
N ASP A 28 18.81 -15.50 4.35
CA ASP A 28 18.20 -16.81 4.66
C ASP A 28 18.00 -16.96 6.17
N GLU A 29 19.02 -16.59 6.96
CA GLU A 29 18.90 -16.53 8.41
C GLU A 29 17.92 -15.43 8.85
N PHE A 30 17.89 -14.27 8.18
CA PHE A 30 16.91 -13.21 8.48
C PHE A 30 15.47 -13.67 8.22
N MET A 31 15.22 -14.50 7.19
CA MET A 31 13.92 -15.11 6.91
C MET A 31 13.45 -16.10 7.99
N SER A 32 14.36 -16.58 8.85
CA SER A 32 13.99 -17.39 10.02
C SER A 32 13.48 -16.54 11.20
N SER A 33 13.58 -15.21 11.11
CA SER A 33 13.07 -14.30 12.13
C SER A 33 11.56 -14.50 12.35
N PRO A 34 11.06 -14.44 13.60
CA PRO A 34 9.63 -14.46 13.88
C PRO A 34 8.82 -13.37 13.15
N THR A 35 9.47 -12.31 12.67
CA THR A 35 8.84 -11.25 11.86
C THR A 35 8.60 -11.65 10.41
N ALA A 36 9.31 -12.65 9.89
CA ALA A 36 9.08 -13.21 8.55
C ALA A 36 7.88 -14.18 8.52
N GLU A 37 7.48 -14.68 9.69
CA GLU A 37 6.21 -15.39 9.89
C GLU A 37 5.09 -14.43 10.29
N TRP A 38 3.84 -14.83 10.03
CA TRP A 38 2.65 -14.07 10.44
C TRP A 38 1.72 -14.91 11.29
N LYS A 39 1.97 -14.96 12.60
CA LYS A 39 1.11 -15.64 13.55
C LYS A 39 -0.03 -14.73 14.00
N ARG A 40 -1.25 -15.07 13.59
CA ARG A 40 -2.44 -14.25 13.89
C ARG A 40 -3.12 -14.66 15.19
N HIS A 41 -3.97 -13.77 15.69
CA HIS A 41 -4.78 -14.04 16.87
C HIS A 41 -5.76 -15.19 16.62
N TRP A 42 -6.11 -15.92 17.68
CA TRP A 42 -6.90 -17.16 17.60
C TRP A 42 -8.29 -17.00 16.96
N TYR A 43 -8.85 -15.79 16.98
CA TYR A 43 -10.18 -15.48 16.44
C TYR A 43 -10.16 -15.16 14.94
N VAL A 44 -8.99 -14.90 14.35
CA VAL A 44 -8.87 -14.65 12.91
C VAL A 44 -8.87 -15.98 12.17
N LYS A 45 -9.86 -16.22 11.33
CA LYS A 45 -10.04 -17.46 10.56
C LYS A 45 -9.77 -17.20 9.09
N ASN A 46 -9.08 -18.14 8.43
CA ASN A 46 -8.87 -18.08 6.99
C ASN A 46 -10.16 -18.50 6.26
N ARG A 47 -10.39 -17.91 5.10
CA ARG A 47 -11.42 -18.29 4.14
C ARG A 47 -10.80 -18.90 2.89
N GLU A 48 -11.63 -19.33 1.95
CA GLU A 48 -11.16 -19.75 0.62
C GLU A 48 -10.63 -18.54 -0.17
N LEU A 49 -9.70 -18.80 -1.09
CA LEU A 49 -9.19 -17.74 -1.97
C LEU A 49 -10.35 -17.13 -2.76
N GLU A 50 -10.29 -15.82 -2.97
CA GLU A 50 -11.31 -15.06 -3.71
C GLU A 50 -12.71 -15.02 -3.04
N ASP A 51 -12.87 -15.56 -1.83
CA ASP A 51 -14.11 -15.57 -1.02
C ASP A 51 -13.97 -14.75 0.28
N PRO A 52 -14.08 -13.41 0.24
CA PRO A 52 -14.08 -12.59 1.44
C PRO A 52 -15.42 -12.64 2.18
N THR A 53 -15.49 -12.06 3.39
CA THR A 53 -16.73 -12.05 4.20
C THR A 53 -17.88 -11.27 3.58
N VAL A 54 -17.60 -10.35 2.66
CA VAL A 54 -18.63 -9.66 1.87
C VAL A 54 -18.89 -10.46 0.60
N GLU A 55 -20.14 -10.85 0.36
CA GLU A 55 -20.54 -11.55 -0.87
C GLU A 55 -20.18 -10.72 -2.11
N LEU A 56 -19.42 -11.32 -3.03
CA LEU A 56 -19.00 -10.72 -4.29
C LEU A 56 -19.68 -11.42 -5.46
N ASP A 57 -20.44 -10.65 -6.25
CA ASP A 57 -20.86 -11.09 -7.57
C ASP A 57 -19.84 -10.64 -8.63
N TRP A 58 -18.90 -11.53 -8.92
CA TRP A 58 -17.87 -11.31 -9.93
C TRP A 58 -18.42 -11.06 -11.34
N SER A 59 -19.66 -11.45 -11.63
CA SER A 59 -20.29 -11.20 -12.93
C SER A 59 -20.63 -9.72 -13.13
N LEU A 60 -20.94 -9.01 -12.05
CA LEU A 60 -21.24 -7.56 -12.04
C LEU A 60 -19.98 -6.70 -11.97
N MET A 61 -18.84 -7.29 -11.62
CA MET A 61 -17.56 -6.60 -11.55
C MET A 61 -17.00 -6.32 -12.95
N TYR A 62 -16.45 -5.12 -13.12
CA TYR A 62 -15.73 -4.68 -14.32
C TYR A 62 -14.54 -3.82 -13.93
N ARG A 63 -13.55 -3.73 -14.82
CA ARG A 63 -12.35 -2.92 -14.62
C ARG A 63 -12.75 -1.47 -14.40
N SER A 64 -12.44 -0.96 -13.22
CA SER A 64 -12.74 0.44 -12.91
C SER A 64 -11.79 1.38 -13.66
N ASP A 65 -12.34 2.49 -14.15
CA ASP A 65 -11.54 3.59 -14.67
C ASP A 65 -11.05 4.46 -13.48
N GLY A 66 -9.76 4.82 -13.48
CA GLY A 66 -9.11 5.54 -12.39
C GLY A 66 -9.59 6.97 -12.17
N ILE A 67 -10.23 7.64 -13.16
CA ILE A 67 -10.69 9.02 -12.99
C ILE A 67 -12.00 9.12 -12.21
N TRP A 68 -12.87 8.11 -12.28
CA TRP A 68 -14.20 8.07 -11.63
C TRP A 68 -14.12 7.85 -10.11
N THR A 69 -13.42 8.76 -9.44
CA THR A 69 -13.29 8.82 -7.99
C THR A 69 -13.73 10.20 -7.51
N GLY A 70 -14.38 10.27 -6.34
CA GLY A 70 -14.80 11.54 -5.75
C GLY A 70 -13.65 12.49 -5.39
N GLN A 71 -12.39 12.05 -5.51
CA GLN A 71 -11.20 12.87 -5.25
C GLN A 71 -10.75 13.68 -6.48
N ASN A 72 -11.14 13.26 -7.69
CA ASN A 72 -10.68 13.88 -8.92
C ASN A 72 -11.59 15.02 -9.36
N ASN A 73 -10.99 16.16 -9.73
CA ASN A 73 -11.73 17.34 -10.19
C ASN A 73 -12.64 17.05 -11.39
N PRO A 74 -12.22 16.32 -12.45
CA PRO A 74 -13.11 16.00 -13.57
C PRO A 74 -14.39 15.27 -13.14
N THR A 75 -14.29 14.34 -12.20
CA THR A 75 -15.45 13.61 -11.65
C THR A 75 -16.35 14.54 -10.85
N GLN A 76 -15.78 15.39 -9.99
CA GLN A 76 -16.57 16.37 -9.24
C GLN A 76 -17.27 17.37 -10.17
N ASP A 77 -16.56 17.88 -11.18
CA ASP A 77 -17.07 18.86 -12.13
C ASP A 77 -18.16 18.24 -13.03
N PHE A 78 -18.08 16.94 -13.34
CA PHE A 78 -19.14 16.20 -14.05
C PHE A 78 -20.46 16.15 -13.25
N PHE A 79 -20.39 15.86 -11.95
CA PHE A 79 -21.59 15.72 -11.12
C PHE A 79 -22.13 17.05 -10.56
N LEU A 80 -21.24 17.99 -10.23
CA LEU A 80 -21.61 19.27 -9.60
C LEU A 80 -21.75 20.43 -10.60
N GLY A 81 -21.11 20.30 -11.77
CA GLY A 81 -20.83 21.42 -12.68
C GLY A 81 -19.50 22.10 -12.35
N ALA A 82 -18.72 22.43 -13.39
CA ALA A 82 -17.38 23.00 -13.24
C ALA A 82 -17.35 24.34 -12.47
N GLU A 83 -18.39 25.18 -12.62
CA GLU A 83 -18.52 26.44 -11.90
C GLU A 83 -18.67 26.23 -10.39
N GLU A 84 -19.57 25.33 -9.99
CA GLU A 84 -19.79 24.99 -8.58
C GLU A 84 -18.56 24.28 -7.98
N GLY A 85 -17.93 23.39 -8.75
CA GLY A 85 -16.66 22.76 -8.37
C GLY A 85 -15.56 23.80 -8.09
N ALA A 86 -15.38 24.77 -8.99
CA ALA A 86 -14.42 25.86 -8.83
C ALA A 86 -14.74 26.74 -7.61
N LYS A 87 -16.01 27.10 -7.42
CA LYS A 87 -16.48 27.87 -6.27
C LYS A 87 -16.18 27.17 -4.94
N ARG A 88 -16.42 25.86 -4.83
CA ARG A 88 -16.12 25.08 -3.63
C ARG A 88 -14.62 25.00 -3.35
N ARG A 89 -13.80 24.78 -4.38
CA ARG A 89 -12.33 24.79 -4.25
C ARG A 89 -11.81 26.15 -3.78
N ALA A 90 -12.34 27.24 -4.32
CA ALA A 90 -12.00 28.60 -3.90
C ALA A 90 -12.40 28.86 -2.43
N ALA A 91 -13.60 28.45 -2.02
CA ALA A 91 -14.06 28.58 -0.64
C ALA A 91 -13.18 27.76 0.33
N ALA A 92 -12.82 26.53 -0.01
CA ALA A 92 -11.93 25.69 0.79
C ALA A 92 -10.52 26.31 0.92
N ALA A 93 -9.97 26.86 -0.16
CA ALA A 93 -8.68 27.54 -0.15
C ALA A 93 -8.69 28.80 0.73
N ALA A 94 -9.75 29.62 0.62
CA ALA A 94 -9.93 30.82 1.43
C ALA A 94 -10.07 30.47 2.93
N TYR A 95 -10.86 29.45 3.24
CA TYR A 95 -11.00 28.93 4.61
C TYR A 95 -9.66 28.47 5.17
N SER A 96 -8.92 27.62 4.44
CA SER A 96 -7.62 27.10 4.87
C SER A 96 -6.60 28.21 5.10
N ALA A 97 -6.57 29.24 4.24
CA ALA A 97 -5.68 30.38 4.40
C ALA A 97 -6.06 31.27 5.59
N ASN A 98 -7.35 31.45 5.86
CA ASN A 98 -7.82 32.23 7.01
C ASN A 98 -7.56 31.51 8.33
N ALA A 99 -7.77 30.19 8.38
CA ALA A 99 -7.60 29.37 9.59
C ALA A 99 -6.21 29.54 10.22
N VAL A 100 -5.15 29.57 9.39
CA VAL A 100 -3.77 29.80 9.86
C VAL A 100 -3.59 31.23 10.39
N LYS A 101 -4.14 32.24 9.70
CA LYS A 101 -4.05 33.66 10.11
C LYS A 101 -4.73 33.94 11.43
N THR A 102 -5.86 33.27 11.67
CA THR A 102 -6.66 33.43 12.90
C THR A 102 -6.27 32.43 14.00
N ASN A 103 -5.20 31.65 13.80
CA ASN A 103 -4.72 30.64 14.73
C ASN A 103 -5.84 29.66 15.18
N GLN A 104 -6.64 29.20 14.21
CA GLN A 104 -7.74 28.30 14.46
C GLN A 104 -7.22 26.96 15.00
N SER A 105 -7.90 26.42 16.02
CA SER A 105 -7.55 25.14 16.64
C SER A 105 -7.42 24.02 15.58
N GLY A 106 -6.30 23.29 15.60
CA GLY A 106 -5.99 22.21 14.67
C GLY A 106 -5.52 22.65 13.27
N MET A 107 -5.48 23.95 13.00
CA MET A 107 -5.00 24.54 11.74
C MET A 107 -4.08 25.74 12.02
N THR A 108 -3.33 25.69 13.12
CA THR A 108 -2.33 26.69 13.46
C THR A 108 -1.12 26.57 12.53
N LEU A 109 -0.21 27.55 12.55
CA LEU A 109 1.03 27.47 11.77
C LEU A 109 1.85 26.20 12.10
N ARG A 110 1.83 25.75 13.36
CA ARG A 110 2.55 24.54 13.78
C ARG A 110 1.89 23.27 13.25
N ASP A 111 0.56 23.23 13.22
CA ASP A 111 -0.20 22.10 12.68
C ASP A 111 0.02 21.99 11.16
N ARG A 112 -0.01 23.14 10.46
CA ARG A 112 0.31 23.23 9.03
C ARG A 112 1.74 22.79 8.74
N ALA A 113 2.71 23.22 9.56
CA ALA A 113 4.11 22.83 9.41
C ALA A 113 4.28 21.32 9.57
N LEU A 114 3.63 20.71 10.56
CA LEU A 114 3.62 19.26 10.76
C LEU A 114 3.04 18.53 9.54
N SER A 115 1.88 18.95 9.03
CA SER A 115 1.28 18.34 7.82
C SER A 115 2.15 18.52 6.59
N SER A 116 2.83 19.66 6.45
CA SER A 116 3.68 19.96 5.30
C SER A 116 4.98 19.16 5.32
N GLY A 117 5.41 18.67 6.50
CA GLY A 117 6.58 17.81 6.64
C GLY A 117 6.43 16.41 6.05
N ASN A 118 5.21 15.98 5.73
CA ASN A 118 4.93 14.68 5.08
C ASN A 118 5.21 14.71 3.58
N TYR A 119 6.41 15.16 3.22
CA TYR A 119 6.87 15.27 1.84
C TYR A 119 6.83 13.91 1.12
N MET A 120 6.41 13.92 -0.14
CA MET A 120 6.31 12.71 -0.98
C MET A 120 7.34 12.79 -2.09
N TYR A 121 8.17 11.76 -2.23
CA TYR A 121 9.12 11.65 -3.33
C TYR A 121 8.42 11.18 -4.62
N PRO A 122 8.91 11.59 -5.80
CA PRO A 122 8.48 11.01 -7.06
C PRO A 122 8.73 9.50 -7.09
N ILE A 123 7.75 8.76 -7.60
CA ILE A 123 7.82 7.31 -7.82
C ILE A 123 7.39 7.02 -9.27
N THR A 124 7.72 5.83 -9.76
CA THR A 124 7.45 5.44 -11.15
C THR A 124 6.93 4.01 -11.24
N PHE A 125 6.22 3.72 -12.32
CA PHE A 125 5.70 2.38 -12.60
C PHE A 125 6.83 1.33 -12.68
N MET A 126 7.94 1.66 -13.33
CA MET A 126 9.07 0.73 -13.51
C MET A 126 10.12 0.79 -12.40
N GLY A 127 9.99 1.74 -11.46
CA GLY A 127 10.96 2.00 -10.42
C GLY A 127 12.21 2.75 -10.89
N PRO A 128 13.22 2.86 -10.02
CA PRO A 128 14.49 3.50 -10.36
C PRO A 128 15.18 2.82 -11.56
N ALA A 129 15.72 3.63 -12.48
CA ALA A 129 16.37 3.13 -13.70
C ALA A 129 17.77 2.54 -13.45
N SER A 130 18.40 2.90 -12.33
CA SER A 130 19.73 2.42 -11.94
C SER A 130 19.59 1.42 -10.80
N SER A 131 19.69 0.14 -11.12
CA SER A 131 19.83 -0.92 -10.13
C SER A 131 20.90 -1.89 -10.56
N THR A 132 21.59 -2.43 -9.56
CA THR A 132 22.32 -3.69 -9.73
C THR A 132 21.34 -4.77 -10.18
N THR A 133 21.74 -5.59 -11.14
CA THR A 133 20.99 -6.78 -11.60
C THR A 133 21.86 -8.04 -11.43
N PRO A 134 21.29 -9.25 -11.43
CA PRO A 134 22.08 -10.48 -11.42
C PRO A 134 23.12 -10.52 -12.54
N GLU A 135 22.73 -10.09 -13.75
CA GLU A 135 23.61 -10.07 -14.92
C GLU A 135 24.79 -9.12 -14.71
N SER A 136 24.54 -7.93 -14.13
CA SER A 136 25.62 -6.97 -13.82
C SER A 136 26.60 -7.48 -12.75
N LEU A 137 26.15 -8.39 -11.89
CA LEU A 137 26.96 -9.06 -10.86
C LEU A 137 27.62 -10.34 -11.36
N GLY A 138 27.28 -10.80 -12.58
CA GLY A 138 27.77 -12.08 -13.12
C GLY A 138 27.20 -13.31 -12.40
N VAL A 139 26.02 -13.20 -11.77
CA VAL A 139 25.34 -14.29 -11.06
C VAL A 139 24.01 -14.62 -11.72
N PRO A 140 23.50 -15.86 -11.58
CA PRO A 140 22.17 -16.19 -12.09
C PRO A 140 21.07 -15.42 -11.33
N LYS A 141 19.93 -15.23 -12.01
CA LYS A 141 18.67 -14.79 -11.40
C LYS A 141 18.31 -15.69 -10.21
N TRP A 142 17.78 -15.09 -9.13
CA TRP A 142 17.33 -15.83 -7.95
C TRP A 142 16.24 -16.85 -8.30
N GLN A 143 16.31 -18.04 -7.70
CA GLN A 143 15.32 -19.10 -7.82
C GLN A 143 14.98 -19.59 -6.41
N GLY A 144 13.70 -19.51 -6.05
CA GLY A 144 13.17 -19.97 -4.76
C GLY A 144 11.72 -20.40 -4.93
N THR A 145 11.20 -21.18 -3.98
CA THR A 145 9.79 -21.61 -4.01
C THR A 145 8.85 -20.44 -3.69
N PRO A 146 7.56 -20.50 -4.06
CA PRO A 146 6.60 -19.45 -3.71
C PRO A 146 6.54 -19.15 -2.20
N GLU A 147 6.69 -20.18 -1.36
CA GLU A 147 6.67 -20.08 0.11
C GLU A 147 7.92 -19.34 0.61
N GLU A 148 9.10 -19.69 0.10
CA GLU A 148 10.37 -19.05 0.43
C GLU A 148 10.37 -17.57 -0.01
N ASN A 149 9.93 -17.32 -1.24
CA ASN A 149 9.80 -15.97 -1.77
C ASN A 149 8.82 -15.13 -0.96
N SER A 150 7.67 -15.69 -0.54
CA SER A 150 6.71 -14.99 0.31
C SER A 150 7.30 -14.60 1.67
N LYS A 151 8.12 -15.47 2.29
CA LYS A 151 8.85 -15.14 3.53
C LYS A 151 9.88 -14.04 3.29
N MET A 152 10.66 -14.14 2.21
CA MET A 152 11.63 -13.13 1.81
C MET A 152 10.97 -11.76 1.62
N ILE A 153 9.88 -11.70 0.86
CA ILE A 153 9.16 -10.45 0.59
C ILE A 153 8.56 -9.88 1.86
N ARG A 154 7.97 -10.70 2.72
CA ARG A 154 7.46 -10.22 4.01
C ARG A 154 8.57 -9.59 4.85
N ALA A 155 9.69 -10.28 4.99
CA ALA A 155 10.83 -9.81 5.78
C ALA A 155 11.42 -8.50 5.21
N ALA A 156 11.63 -8.42 3.90
CA ALA A 156 12.14 -7.23 3.21
C ALA A 156 11.17 -6.04 3.33
N MET A 157 9.88 -6.26 3.14
CA MET A 157 8.87 -5.20 3.24
C MET A 157 8.72 -4.67 4.66
N ILE A 158 8.77 -5.54 5.67
CA ILE A 158 8.78 -5.12 7.09
C ILE A 158 10.02 -4.26 7.37
N HIS A 159 11.18 -4.69 6.90
CA HIS A 159 12.42 -3.90 6.99
C HIS A 159 12.27 -2.52 6.31
N PHE A 160 11.59 -2.45 5.16
CA PHE A 160 11.39 -1.19 4.44
C PHE A 160 10.34 -0.26 5.05
N GLY A 161 9.50 -0.74 5.97
CA GLY A 161 8.53 0.07 6.71
C GLY A 161 7.06 -0.34 6.58
N ALA A 162 6.78 -1.51 5.99
CA ALA A 162 5.46 -2.14 6.08
C ALA A 162 5.24 -2.75 7.48
N ALA A 163 3.99 -2.87 7.90
CA ALA A 163 3.67 -3.57 9.15
C ALA A 163 3.24 -5.03 8.94
N GLN A 164 2.46 -5.30 7.89
CA GLN A 164 2.04 -6.64 7.47
C GLN A 164 1.93 -6.69 5.94
N VAL A 165 2.08 -7.90 5.39
CA VAL A 165 2.07 -8.15 3.94
C VAL A 165 1.21 -9.38 3.63
N GLY A 166 0.29 -9.22 2.69
CA GLY A 166 -0.54 -10.27 2.11
C GLY A 166 -0.25 -10.40 0.62
N MET A 167 -0.39 -11.60 0.08
CA MET A 167 0.01 -11.94 -1.29
C MET A 167 -1.15 -12.64 -2.01
N ALA A 168 -1.27 -12.41 -3.31
CA ALA A 168 -2.22 -13.08 -4.19
C ALA A 168 -1.59 -13.33 -5.55
N GLU A 169 -2.05 -14.38 -6.22
CA GLU A 169 -1.83 -14.55 -7.66
C GLU A 169 -2.77 -13.60 -8.43
N ILE A 170 -2.29 -13.03 -9.53
CA ILE A 170 -3.12 -12.28 -10.48
C ILE A 170 -3.67 -13.26 -11.50
N THR A 171 -4.80 -13.89 -11.13
CA THR A 171 -5.57 -14.79 -11.99
C THR A 171 -6.25 -14.01 -13.14
N ASP A 172 -6.77 -14.73 -14.14
CA ASP A 172 -7.56 -14.10 -15.22
C ASP A 172 -8.78 -13.34 -14.68
N LEU A 173 -9.35 -13.80 -13.56
CA LEU A 173 -10.40 -13.07 -12.85
C LEU A 173 -9.87 -11.72 -12.36
N VAL A 174 -8.74 -11.68 -11.65
CA VAL A 174 -8.13 -10.42 -11.18
C VAL A 174 -7.77 -9.50 -12.35
N LYS A 175 -7.16 -10.03 -13.42
CA LYS A 175 -6.82 -9.27 -14.64
C LYS A 175 -8.04 -8.58 -15.25
N THR A 176 -9.16 -9.30 -15.37
CA THR A 176 -10.36 -8.83 -16.07
C THR A 176 -11.33 -8.05 -15.19
N LYS A 177 -11.20 -8.12 -13.86
CA LYS A 177 -12.15 -7.52 -12.91
C LYS A 177 -11.57 -6.45 -12.02
N LEU A 178 -10.33 -6.60 -11.55
CA LEU A 178 -9.76 -5.77 -10.49
C LEU A 178 -8.67 -4.82 -10.98
N VAL A 179 -7.90 -5.21 -11.99
CA VAL A 179 -6.93 -4.29 -12.62
C VAL A 179 -7.70 -3.18 -13.31
N ARG A 180 -7.46 -1.94 -12.90
CA ARG A 180 -8.10 -0.74 -13.47
C ARG A 180 -7.93 -0.72 -14.98
N GLU A 181 -8.91 -0.16 -15.68
CA GLU A 181 -8.75 0.06 -17.11
C GLU A 181 -7.75 1.19 -17.38
N TYR A 182 -7.87 2.27 -16.61
CA TYR A 182 -7.03 3.45 -16.72
C TYR A 182 -6.43 3.84 -15.37
N ASP A 183 -5.21 4.35 -15.40
CA ASP A 183 -4.56 4.92 -14.24
C ASP A 183 -5.31 6.14 -13.72
N LYS A 184 -5.19 6.41 -12.42
CA LYS A 184 -5.83 7.56 -11.77
C LYS A 184 -5.07 8.86 -12.02
N ASP A 185 -3.87 8.79 -12.58
CA ASP A 185 -3.10 9.96 -12.96
C ASP A 185 -3.81 10.82 -14.02
N PHE A 186 -3.49 12.12 -14.05
CA PHE A 186 -4.02 13.03 -15.07
C PHE A 186 -3.62 12.65 -16.50
N THR A 187 -2.51 11.92 -16.68
CA THR A 187 -2.12 11.37 -17.98
C THR A 187 -3.05 10.23 -18.44
N HIS A 188 -3.86 9.68 -17.53
CA HIS A 188 -4.90 8.70 -17.78
C HIS A 188 -4.44 7.52 -18.64
N LYS A 189 -3.22 7.03 -18.39
CA LYS A 189 -2.65 5.93 -19.18
C LYS A 189 -3.45 4.65 -18.99
N LYS A 190 -3.64 3.89 -20.08
CA LYS A 190 -4.36 2.62 -20.03
C LYS A 190 -3.49 1.50 -19.46
N TYR A 191 -4.00 0.71 -18.53
CA TYR A 191 -3.36 -0.54 -18.15
C TYR A 191 -3.65 -1.62 -19.20
N MET A 192 -2.59 -2.23 -19.73
CA MET A 192 -2.66 -3.21 -20.81
C MET A 192 -1.91 -4.48 -20.44
N PHE A 193 -2.37 -5.61 -20.98
CA PHE A 193 -1.65 -6.87 -20.96
C PHE A 193 -1.18 -7.15 -22.38
N GLU A 194 0.14 -7.30 -22.57
CA GLU A 194 0.74 -7.53 -23.89
C GLU A 194 1.64 -8.76 -23.86
N ASP A 195 1.79 -9.43 -25.00
CA ASP A 195 2.70 -10.57 -25.18
C ASP A 195 4.16 -10.09 -25.23
N VAL A 196 4.68 -9.71 -24.07
CA VAL A 196 6.05 -9.26 -23.86
C VAL A 196 6.67 -10.02 -22.68
N PRO A 197 7.99 -10.27 -22.69
CA PRO A 197 8.65 -10.97 -21.60
C PRO A 197 8.75 -10.13 -20.32
N LYS A 198 8.63 -8.80 -20.43
CA LYS A 198 8.68 -7.84 -19.33
C LYS A 198 7.79 -6.65 -19.67
N GLY A 199 7.01 -6.19 -18.68
CA GLY A 199 6.17 -5.01 -18.81
C GLY A 199 6.98 -3.72 -18.94
N TYR A 200 6.31 -2.63 -19.32
CA TYR A 200 6.95 -1.34 -19.56
C TYR A 200 5.96 -0.19 -19.43
N GLU A 201 6.48 1.03 -19.31
CA GLU A 201 5.70 2.25 -19.40
C GLU A 201 5.84 2.84 -20.81
N GLY A 202 4.72 2.93 -21.53
CA GLY A 202 4.62 3.60 -22.82
C GLY A 202 4.19 5.07 -22.68
N ALA A 203 4.03 5.74 -23.83
CA ALA A 203 3.56 7.13 -23.86
C ALA A 203 2.12 7.27 -23.32
N ASP A 204 1.24 6.34 -23.66
CA ASP A 204 -0.21 6.34 -23.41
C ASP A 204 -0.71 5.11 -22.63
N LYS A 205 0.20 4.21 -22.23
CA LYS A 205 -0.12 2.92 -21.60
C LYS A 205 0.89 2.50 -20.54
N LEU A 206 0.41 1.68 -19.61
CA LEU A 206 1.17 0.97 -18.59
C LEU A 206 0.98 -0.52 -18.85
N VAL A 207 2.05 -1.23 -19.18
CA VAL A 207 1.97 -2.60 -19.71
C VAL A 207 2.44 -3.61 -18.67
N PHE A 208 1.60 -4.60 -18.41
CA PHE A 208 1.96 -5.84 -17.75
C PHE A 208 2.20 -6.95 -18.79
N PRO A 209 3.14 -7.89 -18.56
CA PRO A 209 3.36 -9.03 -19.45
C PRO A 209 2.21 -10.04 -19.31
N ASP A 210 1.54 -10.38 -20.40
CA ASP A 210 0.33 -11.21 -20.37
C ASP A 210 0.62 -12.70 -20.07
N LYS A 211 1.70 -13.23 -20.66
CA LYS A 211 2.08 -14.64 -20.57
C LYS A 211 3.04 -14.97 -19.42
N VAL A 212 3.41 -13.98 -18.62
CA VAL A 212 4.25 -14.17 -17.43
C VAL A 212 3.30 -14.26 -16.22
N PRO A 213 3.41 -15.28 -15.36
CA PRO A 213 2.65 -15.30 -14.11
C PRO A 213 2.94 -14.06 -13.28
N LEU A 214 1.87 -13.40 -12.81
CA LEU A 214 1.96 -12.18 -12.01
C LEU A 214 1.32 -12.38 -10.65
N TYR A 215 1.85 -11.67 -9.67
CA TYR A 215 1.40 -11.71 -8.28
C TYR A 215 1.19 -10.29 -7.79
N ASP A 216 0.17 -10.07 -6.98
CA ASP A 216 -0.06 -8.82 -6.26
C ASP A 216 0.31 -9.05 -4.79
N PHE A 217 1.02 -8.10 -4.19
CA PHE A 217 1.28 -8.12 -2.76
C PHE A 217 0.84 -6.80 -2.12
N ALA A 218 -0.15 -6.89 -1.24
CA ALA A 218 -0.63 -5.77 -0.46
C ALA A 218 0.14 -5.65 0.86
N PHE A 219 0.21 -4.44 1.39
CA PHE A 219 0.80 -4.21 2.70
C PHE A 219 0.13 -3.07 3.46
N THR A 220 0.25 -3.15 4.78
CA THR A 220 -0.30 -2.16 5.72
C THR A 220 0.77 -1.21 6.22
N HIS A 221 0.36 0.03 6.51
CA HIS A 221 1.15 1.03 7.21
C HIS A 221 0.30 1.68 8.32
N PRO A 222 0.50 1.35 9.60
CA PRO A 222 -0.29 1.88 10.72
C PRO A 222 -0.18 3.39 10.81
N LEU A 223 -1.30 4.06 11.06
CA LEU A 223 -1.37 5.51 11.19
C LEU A 223 -1.54 5.95 12.64
N ASN A 224 -1.18 7.19 12.93
CA ASN A 224 -1.30 7.75 14.27
C ASN A 224 -2.77 7.98 14.65
N LYS A 225 -3.34 7.11 15.49
CA LYS A 225 -4.73 7.17 15.96
C LYS A 225 -5.07 8.48 16.68
N GLU A 226 -4.14 9.07 17.42
CA GLU A 226 -4.37 10.33 18.13
C GLU A 226 -4.57 11.48 17.15
N MET A 227 -3.82 11.49 16.04
CA MET A 227 -3.97 12.52 15.01
C MET A 227 -5.32 12.43 14.31
N PHE A 228 -5.91 11.24 14.20
CA PHE A 228 -7.28 11.06 13.68
C PHE A 228 -8.39 11.50 14.64
N ARG A 229 -8.09 11.74 15.94
CA ARG A 229 -9.04 12.26 16.93
C ARG A 229 -9.17 13.79 16.91
N SER A 230 -8.63 14.46 15.90
CA SER A 230 -8.54 15.93 15.81
C SER A 230 -9.70 16.57 15.01
N SER A 231 -10.92 16.02 15.10
CA SER A 231 -12.10 16.47 14.34
C SER A 231 -12.65 17.83 14.81
N PRO A 232 -13.31 18.62 13.92
CA PRO A 232 -13.49 18.40 12.47
C PRO A 232 -12.24 18.78 11.65
N SER A 233 -12.30 18.77 10.31
CA SER A 233 -11.17 18.95 9.38
C SER A 233 -10.01 19.82 9.91
N SER A 234 -8.87 19.19 10.18
CA SER A 234 -7.69 19.82 10.78
C SER A 234 -6.41 19.41 10.04
N ASP A 235 -5.38 20.24 10.14
CA ASP A 235 -4.05 19.95 9.59
C ASP A 235 -3.36 18.81 10.35
N ILE A 236 -3.69 18.61 11.65
CA ILE A 236 -3.23 17.45 12.43
C ILE A 236 -3.81 16.15 11.86
N GLY A 237 -5.12 16.10 11.60
CA GLY A 237 -5.76 14.94 10.98
C GLY A 237 -5.22 14.66 9.57
N SER A 238 -5.00 15.72 8.79
CA SER A 238 -4.35 15.65 7.48
C SER A 238 -2.95 15.04 7.59
N ALA A 239 -2.14 15.50 8.54
CA ALA A 239 -0.80 14.98 8.79
C ALA A 239 -0.82 13.48 9.18
N GLY A 240 -1.76 13.05 10.03
CA GLY A 240 -1.92 11.64 10.39
C GLY A 240 -2.27 10.77 9.18
N ASN A 241 -3.11 11.30 8.29
CA ASN A 241 -3.56 10.61 7.08
C ASN A 241 -2.51 10.58 5.97
N SER A 242 -1.78 11.67 5.73
CA SER A 242 -0.90 11.81 4.56
C SER A 242 0.46 11.11 4.72
N LEU A 243 0.87 10.81 5.96
CA LEU A 243 2.15 10.16 6.24
C LEU A 243 2.32 8.84 5.48
N ARG A 244 1.25 8.05 5.31
CA ARG A 244 1.31 6.78 4.55
C ARG A 244 1.83 6.97 3.12
N TYR A 245 1.47 8.07 2.46
CA TYR A 245 1.86 8.33 1.08
C TYR A 245 3.32 8.78 0.98
N SER A 246 3.78 9.53 1.98
CA SER A 246 5.20 9.86 2.16
C SER A 246 6.03 8.58 2.36
N GLN A 247 5.58 7.69 3.27
CA GLN A 247 6.24 6.40 3.50
C GLN A 247 6.21 5.51 2.27
N PHE A 248 5.08 5.43 1.57
CA PHE A 248 4.97 4.68 0.33
C PHE A 248 5.94 5.17 -0.75
N SER A 249 6.15 6.49 -0.86
CA SER A 249 7.12 7.07 -1.81
C SER A 249 8.58 6.68 -1.53
N ILE A 250 8.85 6.09 -0.36
CA ILE A 250 10.15 5.54 0.04
C ILE A 250 10.15 4.00 -0.07
N ILE A 251 9.05 3.34 0.32
CA ILE A 251 8.93 1.88 0.31
C ILE A 251 8.92 1.33 -1.13
N GLN A 252 8.11 1.90 -2.02
CA GLN A 252 7.99 1.43 -3.40
C GLN A 252 9.34 1.35 -4.13
N PRO A 253 10.16 2.43 -4.22
CA PRO A 253 11.43 2.33 -4.92
C PRO A 253 12.40 1.33 -4.28
N ARG A 254 12.35 1.14 -2.95
CA ARG A 254 13.20 0.15 -2.25
C ARG A 254 12.86 -1.28 -2.65
N ILE A 255 11.58 -1.65 -2.63
CA ILE A 255 11.17 -3.00 -3.03
C ILE A 255 11.36 -3.22 -4.53
N GLN A 256 11.17 -2.19 -5.36
CA GLN A 256 11.47 -2.28 -6.79
C GLN A 256 12.96 -2.57 -7.03
N MET A 257 13.86 -1.86 -6.36
CA MET A 257 15.30 -2.14 -6.46
C MET A 257 15.65 -3.53 -5.92
N PHE A 258 15.08 -3.94 -4.79
CA PHE A 258 15.28 -5.28 -4.22
C PHE A 258 14.92 -6.36 -5.23
N MET A 259 13.76 -6.26 -5.87
CA MET A 259 13.30 -7.20 -6.90
C MET A 259 14.20 -7.19 -8.14
N GLN A 260 14.64 -6.01 -8.60
CA GLN A 260 15.56 -5.88 -9.73
C GLN A 260 16.90 -6.59 -9.46
N VAL A 261 17.44 -6.50 -8.24
CA VAL A 261 18.68 -7.19 -7.83
C VAL A 261 18.50 -8.71 -7.85
N LEU A 262 17.30 -9.21 -7.54
CA LEU A 262 16.97 -10.63 -7.62
C LEU A 262 16.68 -11.12 -9.05
N GLY A 263 16.54 -10.20 -10.02
CA GLY A 263 16.19 -10.52 -11.41
C GLY A 263 14.68 -10.56 -11.69
N TYR A 264 13.89 -9.90 -10.86
CA TYR A 264 12.43 -9.79 -10.97
C TYR A 264 12.00 -8.33 -11.17
N THR A 265 10.78 -8.13 -11.65
CA THR A 265 10.19 -6.83 -11.90
C THR A 265 9.08 -6.58 -10.90
N CYS A 266 9.14 -5.46 -10.17
CA CYS A 266 8.02 -4.96 -9.40
C CYS A 266 7.44 -3.70 -10.07
N TYR A 267 6.18 -3.79 -10.46
CA TYR A 267 5.41 -2.73 -11.09
C TYR A 267 4.71 -1.89 -10.02
N GLY A 268 5.09 -0.62 -10.02
CA GLY A 268 4.74 0.38 -9.04
C GLY A 268 3.50 1.21 -9.37
N TYR A 269 3.20 2.17 -8.50
CA TYR A 269 2.27 3.25 -8.82
C TYR A 269 3.02 4.34 -9.59
N THR A 270 2.31 5.07 -10.44
CA THR A 270 2.82 6.26 -11.14
C THR A 270 2.91 7.48 -10.21
N ARG A 271 2.06 7.52 -9.17
CA ARG A 271 2.06 8.51 -8.08
C ARG A 271 1.60 7.86 -6.78
N PRO A 272 1.90 8.46 -5.60
CA PRO A 272 1.57 7.88 -4.30
C PRO A 272 0.08 7.76 -3.94
N PHE A 273 -0.80 7.27 -4.82
CA PHE A 273 -2.23 6.97 -4.60
C PHE A 273 -2.89 6.38 -5.88
N ASN A 274 -2.08 5.96 -6.86
CA ASN A 274 -2.46 5.56 -8.21
C ASN A 274 -2.16 4.07 -8.44
N GLY A 275 -2.82 3.21 -7.67
CA GLY A 275 -2.64 1.77 -7.81
C GLY A 275 -3.39 1.17 -8.98
N ALA A 276 -2.71 0.24 -9.65
CA ALA A 276 -3.29 -0.54 -10.74
C ALA A 276 -4.50 -1.36 -10.29
N ILE A 277 -4.50 -1.80 -9.03
CA ILE A 277 -5.63 -2.48 -8.40
C ILE A 277 -6.14 -1.58 -7.25
N PRO A 278 -7.46 -1.41 -7.05
CA PRO A 278 -8.00 -0.78 -5.86
C PRO A 278 -7.50 -1.50 -4.61
N THR A 279 -6.62 -0.85 -3.85
CA THR A 279 -5.84 -1.56 -2.81
C THR A 279 -6.68 -2.25 -1.74
N ILE A 280 -7.84 -1.70 -1.38
CA ILE A 280 -8.74 -2.36 -0.42
C ILE A 280 -9.18 -3.73 -0.94
N ALA A 281 -9.40 -3.88 -2.25
CA ALA A 281 -9.74 -5.17 -2.84
C ALA A 281 -8.62 -6.18 -2.60
N THR A 282 -7.37 -5.87 -2.96
CA THR A 282 -6.23 -6.76 -2.68
C THR A 282 -6.08 -7.02 -1.19
N ALA A 283 -6.14 -5.99 -0.34
CA ALA A 283 -5.93 -6.15 1.09
C ALA A 283 -6.99 -7.06 1.74
N THR A 284 -8.23 -6.98 1.28
CA THR A 284 -9.31 -7.88 1.71
C THR A 284 -9.10 -9.30 1.20
N LEU A 285 -8.78 -9.47 -0.08
CA LEU A 285 -8.59 -10.78 -0.70
C LEU A 285 -7.32 -11.50 -0.23
N THR A 286 -6.35 -10.76 0.28
CA THR A 286 -5.10 -11.30 0.83
C THR A 286 -5.12 -11.43 2.36
N GLY A 287 -6.27 -11.15 2.98
CA GLY A 287 -6.47 -11.35 4.42
C GLY A 287 -5.85 -10.29 5.32
N LEU A 288 -5.39 -9.14 4.82
CA LEU A 288 -4.88 -8.07 5.69
C LEU A 288 -5.95 -7.45 6.61
N GLY A 289 -7.23 -7.72 6.32
CA GLY A 289 -8.37 -7.18 7.02
C GLY A 289 -9.66 -7.34 6.21
N GLU A 290 -10.70 -6.68 6.66
CA GLU A 290 -12.05 -6.83 6.13
C GLU A 290 -12.65 -5.48 5.74
N GLY A 291 -13.64 -5.51 4.84
CA GLY A 291 -14.42 -4.33 4.51
C GLY A 291 -15.22 -3.85 5.72
N ALA A 292 -15.35 -2.53 5.88
CA ALA A 292 -16.21 -1.96 6.93
C ALA A 292 -17.60 -1.57 6.38
N ARG A 293 -18.56 -1.32 7.28
CA ARG A 293 -19.88 -0.77 6.93
C ARG A 293 -19.79 0.51 6.09
N ASN A 294 -18.81 1.37 6.36
CA ASN A 294 -18.58 2.57 5.59
C ASN A 294 -17.90 2.17 4.27
N ASN A 295 -18.57 2.42 3.14
CA ASN A 295 -17.96 2.14 1.83
C ASN A 295 -16.62 2.88 1.69
N GLY A 296 -15.56 2.15 1.32
CA GLY A 296 -14.20 2.67 1.21
C GLY A 296 -13.40 2.71 2.52
N ALA A 297 -13.89 2.08 3.59
CA ALA A 297 -13.11 1.84 4.81
C ALA A 297 -12.76 0.36 4.98
N PHE A 298 -11.62 0.12 5.62
CA PHE A 298 -11.02 -1.19 5.81
C PHE A 298 -10.62 -1.33 7.28
N ILE A 299 -10.78 -2.52 7.85
CA ILE A 299 -10.43 -2.80 9.24
C ILE A 299 -9.43 -3.96 9.26
N SER A 300 -8.21 -3.67 9.73
CA SER A 300 -7.24 -4.72 10.07
C SER A 300 -7.50 -5.21 11.49
N PRO A 301 -7.46 -6.53 11.76
CA PRO A 301 -7.50 -7.06 13.13
C PRO A 301 -6.37 -6.51 14.01
N GLU A 302 -5.19 -6.29 13.43
CA GLU A 302 -3.99 -5.84 14.14
C GLU A 302 -4.00 -4.33 14.41
N PHE A 303 -4.46 -3.52 13.46
CA PHE A 303 -4.31 -2.05 13.52
C PHE A 303 -5.64 -1.29 13.62
N GLY A 304 -6.76 -1.96 13.40
CA GLY A 304 -8.08 -1.34 13.29
C GLY A 304 -8.24 -0.53 11.99
N PRO A 305 -9.10 0.50 11.97
CA PRO A 305 -9.40 1.27 10.77
C PRO A 305 -8.39 2.38 10.44
N CYS A 306 -7.46 2.69 11.35
CA CYS A 306 -6.45 3.73 11.16
C CYS A 306 -5.18 3.14 10.54
N VAL A 307 -5.30 2.67 9.30
CA VAL A 307 -4.22 1.99 8.58
C VAL A 307 -4.17 2.48 7.13
N GLY A 308 -2.97 2.69 6.61
CA GLY A 308 -2.71 2.90 5.20
C GLY A 308 -2.53 1.57 4.50
N LEU A 309 -2.97 1.48 3.24
CA LEU A 309 -2.86 0.29 2.42
C LEU A 309 -2.23 0.65 1.10
N PHE A 310 -1.32 -0.20 0.63
CA PHE A 310 -0.78 -0.18 -0.72
C PHE A 310 -0.67 -1.61 -1.26
N SER A 311 -0.59 -1.77 -2.57
CA SER A 311 -0.32 -3.06 -3.21
C SER A 311 0.55 -2.85 -4.44
N LEU A 312 1.30 -3.86 -4.84
CA LEU A 312 2.27 -3.77 -5.92
C LEU A 312 2.27 -5.09 -6.70
N VAL A 313 2.48 -5.02 -8.01
CA VAL A 313 2.48 -6.21 -8.87
C VAL A 313 3.91 -6.67 -9.11
N THR A 314 4.15 -7.98 -9.18
CA THR A 314 5.47 -8.57 -9.43
C THR A 314 5.39 -9.81 -10.31
N ASP A 315 6.50 -10.16 -10.96
CA ASP A 315 6.72 -11.43 -11.66
C ASP A 315 7.48 -12.47 -10.80
N LEU A 316 7.75 -12.17 -9.53
CA LEU A 316 8.27 -13.13 -8.54
C LEU A 316 7.15 -14.06 -8.08
N PRO A 317 7.30 -15.39 -8.16
CA PRO A 317 6.33 -16.33 -7.61
C PRO A 317 6.14 -16.16 -6.10
N LEU A 318 4.90 -15.97 -5.65
CA LEU A 318 4.53 -15.79 -4.24
C LEU A 318 3.44 -16.77 -3.83
N GLU A 319 3.58 -17.37 -2.65
CA GLU A 319 2.51 -18.13 -1.99
C GLU A 319 1.37 -17.18 -1.58
N PRO A 320 0.12 -17.38 -2.05
CA PRO A 320 -1.01 -16.54 -1.67
C PRO A 320 -1.38 -16.65 -0.18
N THR A 321 -1.80 -15.54 0.41
CA THR A 321 -2.42 -15.51 1.73
C THR A 321 -3.94 -15.40 1.57
N PRO A 322 -4.73 -16.24 2.25
CA PRO A 322 -6.18 -16.25 2.05
C PRO A 322 -6.86 -15.03 2.69
N PRO A 323 -8.07 -14.67 2.22
CA PRO A 323 -8.96 -13.77 2.95
C PRO A 323 -9.23 -14.28 4.36
N ILE A 324 -9.75 -13.40 5.22
CA ILE A 324 -10.07 -13.74 6.60
C ILE A 324 -11.50 -13.39 7.01
N ASP A 325 -11.91 -13.98 8.12
CA ASP A 325 -13.08 -13.65 8.93
C ASP A 325 -12.60 -13.43 10.37
N ALA A 326 -12.76 -12.22 10.90
CA ALA A 326 -12.41 -11.86 12.27
C ALA A 326 -13.62 -11.38 13.10
N GLY A 327 -14.85 -11.53 12.59
CA GLY A 327 -16.12 -11.17 13.26
C GLY A 327 -16.86 -10.00 12.62
#